data_AF-A0A410HXG9-F1
#
_entry.id   AF-A0A410HXG9-F1
#
_cell.length_a   1.000
_cell.length_b   1.000
_cell.length_c   1.000
_cell.angle_alpha   90.00
_cell.angle_beta   90.00
_cell.angle_gamma   90.00
#
_symmetry.space_group_name_H-M   'P 1'
#
loop_
_entity.id
_entity.type
_entity.pdbx_description
1 polymer ?
#
loop_
_entity_poly.entity_id
_entity_poly.type
_entity_poly.pdbx_seq_one_letter_code
_entity_poly.pdbx_strand_id
1 'polypeptide(L)'
;HGSLAEFEGLGGTDLLTAYIIGLKAGTVIALSAGLDHYMSGYHATCTIGCLAASAACARLVGLDRQQTTYALGIAGTQAGGLKRNFGTMCKPFHAGRAGEVGVMSALLAGDGFTSAEDILEGPSGFFQALRGSVSETALASLGQTWAIEDLAQKYHASCHGTMP
;
A
#
# COMPACT_ATOMS: atom_id res chain seq x y z
N HIS A 1 14.45 17.75 2.55
CA HIS A 1 13.22 17.06 2.96
C HIS A 1 13.59 15.61 3.10
N GLY A 2 13.90 15.18 4.32
CA GLY A 2 14.36 13.84 4.59
C GLY A 2 13.22 12.82 4.54
N SER A 3 13.56 11.56 4.27
CA SER A 3 12.62 10.44 4.39
C SER A 3 12.23 10.23 5.86
N LEU A 4 11.08 9.58 6.13
CA LEU A 4 10.59 9.33 7.50
C LEU A 4 11.65 8.63 8.38
N ALA A 5 12.46 7.74 7.81
CA ALA A 5 13.57 7.09 8.52
C ALA A 5 14.66 8.07 8.99
N GLU A 6 14.96 9.11 8.20
CA GLU A 6 15.93 10.14 8.58
C GLU A 6 15.39 11.06 9.68
N PHE A 7 14.07 11.31 9.68
CA PHE A 7 13.40 12.09 10.72
C PHE A 7 13.40 11.37 12.07
N GLU A 8 13.21 10.05 12.05
CA GLU A 8 13.20 9.18 13.25
C GLU A 8 14.60 8.70 13.68
N GLY A 9 15.66 9.04 12.94
CA GLY A 9 17.04 8.61 13.24
C GLY A 9 17.27 7.09 13.12
N LEU A 10 16.50 6.41 12.29
CA LEU A 10 16.47 4.95 12.18
C LEU A 10 17.57 4.39 11.27
N GLY A 11 18.02 3.17 11.56
CA GLY A 11 19.09 2.50 10.81
C GLY A 11 18.60 1.88 9.50
N GLY A 12 19.54 1.54 8.61
CA GLY A 12 19.22 0.91 7.31
C GLY A 12 18.46 -0.42 7.45
N THR A 13 18.70 -1.18 8.51
CA THR A 13 17.98 -2.43 8.80
C THR A 13 16.50 -2.19 9.10
N ASP A 14 16.16 -1.12 9.82
CA ASP A 14 14.76 -0.77 10.13
C ASP A 14 14.01 -0.38 8.87
N LEU A 15 14.66 0.41 8.00
CA LEU A 15 14.12 0.80 6.71
C LEU A 15 13.86 -0.43 5.81
N LEU A 16 14.81 -1.35 5.72
CA LEU A 16 14.65 -2.58 4.93
C LEU A 16 13.54 -3.48 5.50
N THR A 17 13.45 -3.59 6.82
CA THR A 17 12.40 -4.36 7.50
C THR A 17 11.02 -3.78 7.20
N ALA A 18 10.87 -2.47 7.34
CA ALA A 18 9.64 -1.76 7.00
C ALA A 18 9.26 -1.93 5.53
N TYR A 19 10.24 -1.83 4.62
CA TYR A 19 10.03 -2.03 3.19
C TYR A 19 9.52 -3.44 2.86
N ILE A 20 10.13 -4.48 3.43
CA ILE A 20 9.72 -5.87 3.23
C ILE A 20 8.29 -6.11 3.74
N ILE A 21 7.95 -5.55 4.91
CA ILE A 21 6.60 -5.62 5.47
C ILE A 21 5.58 -4.92 4.56
N GLY A 22 5.89 -3.72 4.08
CA GLY A 22 5.04 -2.99 3.14
C GLY A 22 4.81 -3.76 1.83
N LEU A 23 5.87 -4.34 1.26
CA LEU A 23 5.75 -5.20 0.07
C LEU A 23 4.83 -6.39 0.32
N LYS A 24 5.03 -7.11 1.43
CA LYS A 24 4.22 -8.30 1.74
C LYS A 24 2.76 -7.93 1.95
N ALA A 25 2.47 -6.87 2.72
CA ALA A 25 1.12 -6.37 2.92
C ALA A 25 0.47 -5.96 1.59
N GLY A 26 1.20 -5.19 0.77
CA GLY A 26 0.75 -4.77 -0.55
C GLY A 26 0.40 -5.93 -1.47
N THR A 27 1.20 -7.00 -1.49
CA THR A 27 0.93 -8.21 -2.28
C THR A 27 -0.35 -8.90 -1.85
N VAL A 28 -0.55 -9.08 -0.53
CA VAL A 28 -1.77 -9.73 0.00
C VAL A 28 -3.03 -8.91 -0.34
N ILE A 29 -2.93 -7.59 -0.21
CA ILE A 29 -4.00 -6.67 -0.57
C ILE A 29 -4.25 -6.67 -2.07
N ALA A 30 -3.20 -6.70 -2.91
CA ALA A 30 -3.34 -6.78 -4.36
C ALA A 30 -4.04 -8.05 -4.82
N LEU A 31 -3.69 -9.21 -4.22
CA LEU A 31 -4.32 -10.50 -4.51
C LEU A 31 -5.80 -10.51 -4.12
N SER A 32 -6.17 -9.82 -3.04
CA SER A 32 -7.57 -9.65 -2.61
C SER A 32 -8.33 -8.62 -3.46
N ALA A 33 -7.69 -7.53 -3.87
CA ALA A 33 -8.29 -6.57 -4.79
C ALA A 33 -8.59 -7.19 -6.17
N GLY A 34 -7.81 -8.19 -6.57
CA GLY A 34 -8.02 -8.95 -7.79
C GLY A 34 -7.78 -8.15 -9.07
N LEU A 35 -7.97 -8.81 -10.21
CA LEU A 35 -7.74 -8.20 -11.52
C LEU A 35 -8.86 -7.21 -11.90
N ASP A 36 -10.08 -7.45 -11.44
CA ASP A 36 -11.26 -6.65 -11.76
C ASP A 36 -11.12 -5.20 -11.28
N HIS A 37 -10.47 -4.97 -10.14
CA HIS A 37 -10.06 -3.65 -9.68
C HIS A 37 -9.29 -2.87 -10.75
N TYR A 38 -8.25 -3.50 -11.31
CA TYR A 38 -7.43 -2.89 -12.35
C TYR A 38 -8.20 -2.72 -13.66
N MET A 39 -9.04 -3.70 -14.04
CA MET A 39 -9.86 -3.64 -15.24
C MET A 39 -10.94 -2.56 -15.17
N SER A 40 -11.44 -2.27 -13.97
CA SER A 40 -12.41 -1.21 -13.70
C SER A 40 -11.85 0.21 -13.83
N GLY A 41 -10.55 0.33 -14.12
CA GLY A 41 -9.92 1.61 -14.44
C GLY A 41 -9.07 2.19 -13.32
N TYR A 42 -8.90 1.50 -12.19
CA TYR A 42 -8.03 1.96 -11.12
C TYR A 42 -6.56 1.62 -11.34
N HIS A 43 -5.69 2.50 -10.87
CA HIS A 43 -4.25 2.32 -10.94
C HIS A 43 -3.72 1.75 -9.62
N ALA A 44 -3.37 0.46 -9.63
CA ALA A 44 -2.91 -0.27 -8.45
C ALA A 44 -1.73 0.41 -7.72
N THR A 45 -0.83 1.09 -8.44
CA THR A 45 0.28 1.85 -7.83
C THR A 45 -0.18 2.90 -6.83
N CYS A 46 -1.33 3.53 -7.06
CA CYS A 46 -1.87 4.49 -6.09
C CYS A 46 -2.73 3.77 -5.05
N THR A 47 -3.71 2.98 -5.48
CA THR A 47 -4.68 2.39 -4.56
C THR A 47 -4.04 1.39 -3.59
N ILE A 48 -3.30 0.41 -4.10
CA ILE A 48 -2.61 -0.59 -3.28
C ILE A 48 -1.34 0.01 -2.68
N GLY A 49 -0.67 0.91 -3.41
CA GLY A 49 0.53 1.59 -2.93
C GLY A 49 0.30 2.42 -1.66
N CYS A 50 -0.83 3.13 -1.54
CA CYS A 50 -1.18 3.85 -0.31
C CYS A 50 -1.20 2.91 0.91
N LEU A 51 -1.87 1.76 0.78
CA LEU A 51 -1.98 0.77 1.86
C LEU A 51 -0.63 0.11 2.18
N ALA A 52 0.14 -0.26 1.15
CA ALA A 52 1.48 -0.83 1.31
C ALA A 52 2.46 0.14 1.98
N ALA A 53 2.45 1.41 1.56
CA ALA A 53 3.27 2.47 2.16
C ALA A 53 2.85 2.73 3.61
N SER A 54 1.54 2.71 3.90
CA SER A 54 1.03 2.86 5.27
C SER A 54 1.48 1.70 6.17
N ALA A 55 1.45 0.46 5.68
CA ALA A 55 1.94 -0.70 6.44
C ALA A 55 3.46 -0.59 6.74
N ALA A 56 4.25 -0.15 5.75
CA ALA A 56 5.67 0.10 5.96
C ALA A 56 5.92 1.22 6.98
N CYS A 57 5.22 2.35 6.85
CA CYS A 57 5.38 3.48 7.77
C CYS A 57 4.92 3.13 9.19
N ALA A 58 3.82 2.38 9.35
CA ALA A 58 3.36 1.88 10.64
C ALA A 58 4.42 1.02 11.35
N ARG A 59 5.08 0.12 10.60
CA ARG A 59 6.21 -0.65 11.14
C ARG A 59 7.40 0.24 11.51
N LEU A 60 7.69 1.23 10.68
CA LEU A 60 8.85 2.11 10.83
C LEU A 60 8.75 2.98 12.08
N VAL A 61 7.56 3.54 12.35
CA VAL A 61 7.30 4.39 13.53
C VAL A 61 6.85 3.59 14.76
N GLY A 62 6.82 2.26 14.68
CA GLY A 62 6.55 1.39 15.82
C GLY A 62 5.10 1.41 16.32
N LEU A 63 4.12 1.57 15.41
CA LEU A 63 2.70 1.53 15.78
C LEU A 63 2.30 0.17 16.36
N ASP A 64 1.41 0.19 17.35
CA ASP A 64 0.79 -1.02 17.86
C ASP A 64 -0.25 -1.60 16.87
N ARG A 65 -0.90 -2.71 17.26
CA ARG A 65 -1.91 -3.38 16.42
C ARG A 65 -3.08 -2.46 16.07
N GLN A 66 -3.61 -1.73 17.05
CA GLN A 66 -4.80 -0.90 16.87
C GLN A 66 -4.46 0.32 16.00
N GLN A 67 -3.34 0.97 16.29
CA GLN A 67 -2.85 2.09 15.50
C GLN A 67 -2.53 1.66 14.07
N THR A 68 -1.96 0.46 13.86
CA THR A 68 -1.72 -0.08 12.51
C THR A 68 -3.04 -0.31 11.76
N THR A 69 -4.06 -0.85 12.43
CA THR A 69 -5.41 -0.97 11.84
C THR A 69 -5.95 0.39 11.42
N TYR A 70 -5.86 1.41 12.28
CA TYR A 70 -6.29 2.76 11.95
C TYR A 70 -5.47 3.39 10.82
N ALA A 71 -4.15 3.19 10.78
CA ALA A 71 -3.31 3.67 9.70
C ALA A 71 -3.75 3.11 8.35
N LEU A 72 -3.99 1.80 8.26
CA LEU A 72 -4.55 1.16 7.06
C LEU A 72 -5.94 1.70 6.71
N GLY A 73 -6.76 1.94 7.73
CA GLY A 73 -8.03 2.68 7.66
C GLY A 73 -7.94 4.03 6.94
N ILE A 74 -7.10 4.91 7.48
CA ILE A 74 -6.87 6.28 7.01
C ILE A 74 -6.26 6.27 5.60
N ALA A 75 -5.37 5.31 5.31
CA ALA A 75 -4.81 5.14 3.98
C ALA A 75 -5.86 4.64 2.98
N GLY A 76 -6.70 3.68 3.39
CA GLY A 76 -7.73 3.06 2.56
C GLY A 76 -8.78 4.06 2.06
N THR A 77 -9.20 5.00 2.90
CA THR A 77 -10.15 6.05 2.48
C THR A 77 -9.54 7.07 1.52
N GLN A 78 -8.22 7.22 1.51
CA GLN A 78 -7.49 8.12 0.59
C GLN A 78 -6.97 7.41 -0.67
N ALA A 79 -7.00 6.08 -0.68
CA ALA A 79 -6.44 5.26 -1.74
C ALA A 79 -7.28 5.36 -3.03
N GLY A 80 -6.80 6.15 -3.98
CA GLY A 80 -7.48 6.40 -5.26
C GLY A 80 -6.50 6.68 -6.39
N GLY A 81 -6.96 6.58 -7.63
CA GLY A 81 -6.14 6.90 -8.82
C GLY A 81 -6.63 6.18 -10.07
N LEU A 82 -6.81 6.92 -11.16
CA LEU A 82 -7.42 6.39 -12.38
C LEU A 82 -6.37 6.15 -13.47
N LYS A 83 -6.45 4.96 -14.10
CA LYS A 83 -5.67 4.59 -15.29
C LYS A 83 -5.89 5.53 -16.47
N ARG A 84 -7.01 6.25 -16.51
CA ARG A 84 -7.29 7.25 -17.55
C ARG A 84 -6.19 8.33 -17.65
N ASN A 85 -5.44 8.56 -16.57
CA ASN A 85 -4.32 9.48 -16.53
C ASN A 85 -3.00 8.92 -17.10
N PHE A 86 -2.98 7.70 -17.64
CA PHE A 86 -1.78 7.14 -18.28
C PHE A 86 -1.41 7.99 -19.51
N GLY A 87 -0.11 8.30 -19.63
CA GLY A 87 0.40 9.22 -20.66
C GLY A 87 0.50 10.68 -20.21
N THR A 88 0.10 10.99 -18.98
CA THR A 88 0.22 12.34 -18.38
C THR A 88 1.16 12.33 -17.16
N MET A 89 1.49 13.52 -16.64
CA MET A 89 2.23 13.69 -15.40
C MET A 89 1.50 13.10 -14.17
N CYS A 90 0.19 12.86 -14.26
CA CYS A 90 -0.56 12.25 -13.16
C CYS A 90 -0.17 10.78 -12.92
N LYS A 91 0.39 10.07 -13.92
CA LYS A 91 0.85 8.69 -13.72
C LYS A 91 1.97 8.58 -12.67
N PRO A 92 3.10 9.30 -12.77
CA PRO A 92 4.13 9.29 -11.73
C PRO A 92 3.66 9.99 -10.44
N PHE A 93 2.78 11.00 -10.53
CA PHE A 93 2.16 11.61 -9.33
C PHE A 93 1.50 10.58 -8.42
N HIS A 94 0.84 9.56 -8.99
CA HIS A 94 0.24 8.47 -8.20
C HIS A 94 1.23 7.76 -7.27
N ALA A 95 2.49 7.55 -7.69
CA ALA A 95 3.49 6.91 -6.84
C ALA A 95 3.93 7.83 -5.69
N GLY A 96 4.12 9.12 -5.98
CA GLY A 96 4.42 10.12 -4.95
C GLY A 96 3.28 10.27 -3.94
N ARG A 97 2.04 10.33 -4.44
CA ARG A 97 0.84 10.41 -3.59
C ARG A 97 0.67 9.18 -2.70
N ALA A 98 0.97 7.99 -3.20
CA ALA A 98 0.94 6.76 -2.41
C ALA A 98 1.90 6.82 -1.20
N GLY A 99 3.13 7.28 -1.42
CA GLY A 99 4.10 7.48 -0.34
C GLY A 99 3.65 8.52 0.68
N GLU A 100 3.14 9.66 0.21
CA GLU A 100 2.62 10.75 1.06
C GLU A 100 1.45 10.26 1.95
N VAL A 101 0.47 9.56 1.36
CA VAL A 101 -0.67 9.00 2.10
C VAL A 101 -0.19 8.00 3.15
N GLY A 102 0.78 7.15 2.83
CA GLY A 102 1.33 6.17 3.78
C GLY A 102 1.96 6.81 5.01
N VAL A 103 2.81 7.82 4.82
CA VAL A 103 3.44 8.56 5.92
C VAL A 103 2.39 9.27 6.76
N MET A 104 1.49 10.02 6.12
CA MET A 104 0.44 10.78 6.80
C MET A 104 -0.47 9.87 7.63
N SER A 105 -0.87 8.72 7.08
CA SER A 105 -1.79 7.80 7.75
C SER A 105 -1.17 7.16 8.98
N ALA A 106 0.11 6.78 8.92
CA ALA A 106 0.84 6.25 10.06
C ALA A 106 1.01 7.29 11.17
N LEU A 107 1.39 8.53 10.82
CA LEU A 107 1.55 9.60 11.81
C LEU A 107 0.21 9.97 12.47
N LEU A 108 -0.85 10.13 11.69
CA LEU A 108 -2.18 10.41 12.22
C LEU A 108 -2.65 9.32 13.19
N ALA A 109 -2.50 8.05 12.83
CA ALA A 109 -2.86 6.94 13.72
C ALA A 109 -1.98 6.89 14.99
N GLY A 110 -0.69 7.19 14.87
CA GLY A 110 0.23 7.35 15.99
C GLY A 110 -0.22 8.40 17.00
N ASP A 111 -0.78 9.50 16.50
CA ASP A 111 -1.33 10.61 17.28
C ASP A 111 -2.78 10.37 17.78
N GLY A 112 -3.32 9.16 17.59
CA GLY A 112 -4.63 8.76 18.10
C GLY A 112 -5.81 9.05 17.16
N PHE A 113 -5.56 9.36 15.88
CA PHE A 113 -6.62 9.46 14.88
C PHE A 113 -7.20 8.05 14.59
N THR A 114 -8.53 7.95 14.62
CA THR A 114 -9.25 6.67 14.47
C THR A 114 -9.76 6.44 13.05
N SER A 115 -10.03 5.18 12.70
CA SER A 115 -10.70 4.79 11.45
C SER A 115 -11.60 3.56 11.69
N ALA A 116 -12.42 3.20 10.70
CA ALA A 116 -13.06 1.89 10.64
C ALA A 116 -12.00 0.77 10.77
N GLU A 117 -12.29 -0.22 11.60
CA GLU A 117 -11.37 -1.34 11.88
C GLU A 117 -11.37 -2.41 10.79
N ASP A 118 -12.40 -2.41 9.95
CA ASP A 118 -12.69 -3.37 8.89
C ASP A 118 -12.72 -2.68 7.51
N ILE A 119 -11.94 -1.60 7.31
CA ILE A 119 -11.98 -0.79 6.07
C ILE A 119 -11.75 -1.63 4.80
N LEU A 120 -11.01 -2.74 4.89
CA LEU A 120 -10.63 -3.52 3.72
C LEU A 120 -11.74 -4.49 3.32
N GLU A 121 -12.25 -5.24 4.29
CA GLU A 121 -13.14 -6.39 4.13
C GLU A 121 -14.60 -6.14 4.51
N GLY A 122 -14.87 -5.07 5.28
CA GLY A 122 -16.20 -4.75 5.78
C GLY A 122 -17.18 -4.35 4.68
N PRO A 123 -18.49 -4.24 4.99
CA PRO A 123 -19.49 -3.78 4.05
C PRO A 123 -19.17 -2.37 3.52
N SER A 124 -19.22 -2.19 2.21
CA SER A 124 -18.76 -0.98 1.50
C SER A 124 -17.28 -0.66 1.68
N GLY A 125 -16.49 -1.64 2.15
CA GLY A 125 -15.05 -1.54 2.32
C GLY A 125 -14.29 -1.56 0.99
N PHE A 126 -12.98 -1.37 1.09
CA PHE A 126 -12.05 -1.19 -0.02
C PHE A 126 -12.19 -2.28 -1.09
N PHE A 127 -12.22 -3.56 -0.70
CA PHE A 127 -12.33 -4.65 -1.67
C PHE A 127 -13.68 -4.61 -2.38
N GLN A 128 -14.79 -4.50 -1.66
CA GLN A 128 -16.12 -4.44 -2.28
C GLN A 128 -16.26 -3.22 -3.22
N ALA A 129 -15.81 -2.04 -2.78
CA ALA A 129 -15.88 -0.80 -3.56
C ALA A 129 -15.08 -0.89 -4.87
N LEU A 130 -14.00 -1.68 -4.88
CA LEU A 130 -13.10 -1.86 -6.01
C LEU A 130 -13.35 -3.16 -6.78
N ARG A 131 -14.46 -3.86 -6.52
CA ARG A 131 -14.82 -5.15 -7.14
C ARG A 131 -13.83 -6.29 -6.87
N GLY A 132 -13.09 -6.20 -5.77
CA GLY A 132 -12.29 -7.28 -5.21
C GLY A 132 -13.05 -8.07 -4.14
N SER A 133 -12.38 -9.06 -3.59
CA SER A 133 -12.86 -9.89 -2.48
C SER A 133 -11.68 -10.44 -1.70
N VAL A 134 -11.82 -10.60 -0.39
CA VAL A 134 -10.77 -11.18 0.46
C VAL A 134 -10.28 -12.52 -0.12
N SER A 135 -8.97 -12.62 -0.31
CA SER A 135 -8.33 -13.87 -0.69
C SER A 135 -7.77 -14.58 0.54
N GLU A 136 -8.49 -15.60 1.01
CA GLU A 136 -8.06 -16.44 2.16
C GLU A 136 -6.68 -17.06 1.94
N THR A 137 -6.39 -17.49 0.70
CA THR A 137 -5.07 -18.01 0.33
C THR A 137 -3.98 -16.95 0.45
N ALA A 138 -4.26 -15.71 0.05
CA ALA A 138 -3.29 -14.61 0.18
C ALA A 138 -3.07 -14.26 1.66
N LEU A 139 -4.14 -14.18 2.47
CA LEU A 139 -4.04 -13.94 3.91
C LEU A 139 -3.22 -15.02 4.61
N ALA A 140 -3.45 -16.30 4.28
CA ALA A 140 -2.71 -17.43 4.83
C ALA A 140 -1.20 -17.39 4.49
N SER A 141 -0.80 -16.61 3.48
CA SER A 141 0.61 -16.44 3.12
C SER A 141 1.37 -15.45 4.03
N LEU A 142 0.67 -14.66 4.85
CA LEU A 142 1.31 -13.75 5.81
C LEU A 142 2.18 -14.54 6.80
N GLY A 143 3.43 -14.11 6.99
CA GLY A 143 4.39 -14.78 7.87
C GLY A 143 4.99 -16.10 7.34
N GLN A 144 4.57 -16.57 6.16
CA GLN A 144 5.08 -17.81 5.56
C GLN A 144 6.12 -17.56 4.47
N THR A 145 5.93 -16.51 3.65
CA THR A 145 6.83 -16.15 2.54
C THR A 145 6.97 -14.64 2.44
N TRP A 146 8.13 -14.17 1.96
CA TRP A 146 8.38 -12.74 1.71
C TRP A 146 8.21 -12.43 0.22
N ALA A 147 7.48 -11.35 -0.09
CA ALA A 147 7.19 -10.96 -1.47
C ALA A 147 8.40 -10.39 -2.25
N ILE A 148 9.57 -10.28 -1.62
CA ILE A 148 10.76 -9.67 -2.21
C ILE A 148 11.40 -10.55 -3.30
N GLU A 149 11.17 -11.87 -3.25
CA GLU A 149 11.75 -12.84 -4.18
C GLU A 149 11.14 -12.75 -5.60
N ASP A 150 9.91 -12.24 -5.72
CA ASP A 150 9.15 -12.17 -6.97
C ASP A 150 9.04 -10.74 -7.54
N LEU A 151 9.86 -9.80 -7.06
CA LEU A 151 9.76 -8.41 -7.49
C LEU A 151 10.22 -8.25 -8.96
N ALA A 152 9.28 -7.98 -9.86
CA ALA A 152 9.58 -7.67 -11.25
C ALA A 152 10.39 -6.36 -11.36
N GLN A 153 11.69 -6.47 -11.55
CA GLN A 153 12.56 -5.32 -11.81
C GLN A 153 12.43 -4.88 -13.27
N LYS A 154 12.12 -3.61 -13.48
CA LYS A 154 12.07 -3.01 -14.81
C LYS A 154 13.49 -2.67 -15.29
N TYR A 155 13.88 -3.20 -16.44
CA TYR A 155 15.15 -2.85 -17.10
C TYR A 155 15.06 -1.54 -17.92
N HIS A 156 13.85 -1.02 -18.15
CA HIS A 156 13.59 0.21 -18.90
C HIS A 156 12.52 1.09 -18.24
N ALA A 157 12.62 2.42 -18.43
CA ALA A 157 11.66 3.41 -17.92
C ALA A 157 10.35 3.45 -18.74
N SER A 158 9.78 2.28 -19.07
CA SER A 158 8.54 2.12 -19.84
C SER A 158 7.44 1.39 -19.04
N CYS A 159 6.24 1.31 -19.62
CA CYS A 159 5.16 0.53 -19.03
C CYS A 159 5.56 -0.96 -19.00
N HIS A 160 5.20 -1.72 -17.96
CA HIS A 160 5.57 -3.13 -17.92
C HIS A 160 4.94 -3.91 -19.09
N GLY A 161 3.71 -3.56 -19.50
CA GLY A 161 3.05 -4.15 -20.69
C GLY A 161 3.65 -3.74 -22.04
N THR A 162 4.81 -3.07 -22.07
CA THR A 162 5.61 -2.84 -23.30
C THR A 162 6.93 -3.60 -23.29
N MET A 163 7.21 -4.36 -22.23
CA MET A 163 8.34 -5.27 -22.15
C MET A 163 7.88 -6.66 -22.63
N PRO A 164 8.72 -7.39 -23.39
CA PRO A 164 8.38 -8.73 -23.88
C PRO A 164 8.22 -9.75 -22.75
#